data_AF-A0A1C6U585-F1
#
_entry.id   AF-A0A1C6U585-F1
#
_cell.length_a   1.000
_cell.length_b   1.000
_cell.length_c   1.000
_cell.angle_alpha   90.00
_cell.angle_beta   90.00
_cell.angle_gamma   90.00
#
_symmetry.space_group_name_H-M   'P 1'
#
loop_
_entity.id
_entity.type
_entity.pdbx_description
1 polymer ?
#
loop_
_entity_poly.entity_id
_entity_poly.type
_entity_poly.pdbx_seq_one_letter_code
_entity_poly.pdbx_strand_id
1 'polypeptide(L)'
;MSSTTWRSGVDGDPEQACPIAPVVDLVFSRWTTPILWALHEYGRQRFVELERRLATITPKVLTQRLRQLERDGLVRRTYHAEVPPRVEYEITELGSSLAPLFAHLAQWSAGNLDRVEQARQDYDARQRPTRGR
;
A
#
# COMPACT_ATOMS: atom_id res chain seq x y z
N MET A 1 44.40 -22.40 23.18
CA MET A 1 44.15 -21.32 22.20
C MET A 1 42.66 -21.05 22.20
N SER A 2 42.22 -20.17 23.11
CA SER A 2 40.82 -19.81 23.26
C SER A 2 40.41 -18.71 22.30
N SER A 3 39.22 -18.92 21.75
CA SER A 3 38.21 -17.91 21.43
C SER A 3 38.49 -16.97 20.26
N THR A 4 37.66 -17.10 19.24
CA THR A 4 36.78 -16.00 18.84
C THR A 4 35.45 -16.61 18.39
N THR A 5 34.54 -16.80 19.34
CA THR A 5 33.11 -16.94 19.04
C THR A 5 32.63 -15.57 18.57
N TRP A 6 32.42 -15.42 17.27
CA TRP A 6 31.65 -14.31 16.73
C TRP A 6 30.21 -14.44 17.26
N ARG A 7 29.88 -13.65 18.29
CA ARG A 7 28.48 -13.31 18.57
C ARG A 7 28.16 -12.13 17.67
N SER A 8 27.45 -12.34 16.57
CA SER A 8 26.75 -11.24 15.92
C SER A 8 25.51 -10.94 16.75
N GLY A 9 25.55 -9.81 17.45
CA GLY A 9 24.36 -9.19 17.98
C GLY A 9 23.65 -8.47 16.84
N VAL A 10 22.43 -8.92 16.54
CA VAL A 10 21.41 -8.21 15.74
C VAL A 10 21.80 -8.00 14.26
N ASP A 11 21.84 -9.09 13.49
CA ASP A 11 21.90 -9.03 12.03
C ASP A 11 20.47 -8.94 11.43
N GLY A 12 20.14 -7.81 10.81
CA GLY A 12 19.46 -7.85 9.51
C GLY A 12 17.94 -7.70 9.43
N ASP A 13 17.25 -7.13 10.42
CA ASP A 13 15.82 -6.80 10.26
C ASP A 13 15.65 -5.40 9.61
N PRO A 14 15.14 -5.31 8.36
CA PRO A 14 14.89 -4.02 7.71
C PRO A 14 13.91 -3.14 8.49
N GLU A 15 13.05 -3.70 9.36
CA GLU A 15 12.15 -2.92 10.23
C GLU A 15 12.93 -2.08 11.27
N GLN A 16 14.14 -2.49 11.64
CA GLN A 16 15.00 -1.75 12.57
C GLN A 16 15.81 -0.64 11.86
N ALA A 17 15.94 -0.71 10.54
CA ALA A 17 16.68 0.27 9.74
C ALA A 17 15.86 1.55 9.48
N CYS A 18 14.52 1.47 9.57
CA CYS A 18 13.65 2.60 9.31
C CYS A 18 12.41 2.56 10.23
N PRO A 19 12.22 3.55 11.12
CA PRO A 19 11.14 3.53 12.12
C PRO A 19 9.74 3.59 11.50
N ILE A 20 9.62 3.94 10.21
CA ILE A 20 8.34 3.97 9.49
C ILE A 20 8.09 2.72 8.64
N ALA A 21 8.99 1.73 8.61
CA ALA A 21 8.86 0.55 7.76
C ALA A 21 7.52 -0.22 7.97
N PRO A 22 7.04 -0.45 9.19
CA PRO A 22 5.74 -1.11 9.38
C PRO A 22 4.57 -0.31 8.78
N VAL A 23 4.64 1.03 8.83
CA VAL A 23 3.63 1.92 8.25
C VAL A 23 3.71 1.90 6.72
N VAL A 24 4.92 1.83 6.16
CA VAL A 24 5.12 1.73 4.71
C VAL A 24 4.44 0.47 4.17
N ASP A 25 4.63 -0.68 4.81
CA ASP A 25 4.01 -1.94 4.38
C ASP A 25 2.48 -1.92 4.47
N LEU A 26 1.95 -1.27 5.52
CA LEU A 26 0.51 -1.09 5.71
C LEU A 26 -0.09 -0.18 4.63
N VAL A 27 0.51 0.99 4.40
CA VAL A 27 -0.04 2.04 3.53
C VAL A 27 0.20 1.73 2.05
N PHE A 28 1.40 1.26 1.68
CA PHE A 28 1.79 1.04 0.29
C PHE A 28 1.59 -0.39 -0.20
N SER A 29 0.85 -1.21 0.55
CA SER A 29 0.37 -2.48 0.02
C SER A 29 -0.47 -2.23 -1.25
N ARG A 30 -0.36 -3.14 -2.23
CA ARG A 30 -1.00 -3.05 -3.56
C ARG A 30 -2.47 -2.60 -3.54
N TRP A 31 -3.21 -2.96 -2.49
CA TRP A 31 -4.66 -2.74 -2.42
C TRP A 31 -5.09 -1.74 -1.34
N THR A 32 -4.20 -1.29 -0.45
CA THR A 32 -4.57 -0.32 0.59
C THR A 32 -4.98 1.01 -0.04
N THR A 33 -4.08 1.64 -0.81
CA THR A 33 -4.34 2.96 -1.41
C THR A 33 -5.58 2.97 -2.32
N PRO A 34 -5.78 1.99 -3.24
CA PRO A 34 -6.99 1.97 -4.05
C PRO A 34 -8.29 1.85 -3.24
N ILE A 35 -8.33 1.00 -2.21
CA ILE A 35 -9.51 0.84 -1.35
C ILE A 35 -9.82 2.13 -0.60
N LEU A 36 -8.82 2.71 0.07
CA LEU A 36 -9.00 3.93 0.84
C LEU A 36 -9.40 5.11 -0.04
N TRP A 37 -8.78 5.24 -1.22
CA TRP A 37 -9.15 6.27 -2.18
C TRP A 37 -10.61 6.12 -2.64
N ALA A 38 -11.04 4.91 -2.99
CA ALA A 38 -12.41 4.67 -3.44
C ALA A 38 -13.45 4.99 -2.34
N LEU A 39 -13.16 4.66 -1.08
CA LEU A 39 -14.04 4.98 0.05
C LEU A 39 -14.03 6.46 0.42
N HIS A 40 -12.91 7.15 0.20
CA HIS A 40 -12.82 8.60 0.37
C HIS A 40 -13.60 9.34 -0.71
N GLU A 41 -13.38 9.00 -1.98
CA GLU A 41 -13.98 9.67 -3.14
C GLU A 41 -15.48 9.41 -3.27
N TYR A 42 -15.91 8.15 -3.09
CA TYR A 42 -17.30 7.75 -3.32
C TYR A 42 -18.10 7.56 -2.03
N GLY A 43 -17.47 7.84 -0.88
CA GLY A 43 -18.08 7.67 0.44
C GLY A 43 -18.32 6.21 0.80
N ARG A 44 -19.37 5.97 1.58
CA ARG A 44 -19.75 4.62 2.03
C ARG A 44 -20.17 3.75 0.84
N GLN A 45 -19.67 2.53 0.76
CA GLN A 45 -19.91 1.59 -0.36
C GLN A 45 -20.25 0.18 0.13
N ARG A 46 -21.07 -0.54 -0.63
CA ARG A 46 -21.25 -2.00 -0.51
C ARG A 46 -20.08 -2.74 -1.16
N PHE A 47 -19.93 -4.02 -0.82
CA PHE A 47 -18.86 -4.88 -1.37
C PHE A 47 -18.77 -4.85 -2.90
N VAL A 48 -19.91 -5.07 -3.58
CA VAL A 48 -19.96 -5.16 -5.05
C VAL A 48 -19.67 -3.81 -5.71
N GLU A 49 -20.06 -2.70 -5.08
CA GLU A 49 -19.76 -1.36 -5.58
C GLU A 49 -18.27 -1.09 -5.51
N LEU A 50 -17.64 -1.43 -4.38
CA LEU A 50 -16.20 -1.30 -4.19
C LEU A 50 -15.41 -2.23 -5.13
N GLU A 51 -15.84 -3.48 -5.28
CA GLU A 51 -15.23 -4.45 -6.20
C GLU A 51 -15.22 -3.95 -7.65
N ARG A 52 -16.35 -3.40 -8.13
CA ARG A 52 -16.47 -2.86 -9.49
C ARG A 52 -15.52 -1.69 -9.74
N ARG A 53 -15.25 -0.87 -8.73
CA ARG A 53 -14.34 0.29 -8.83
C ARG A 53 -12.88 -0.11 -8.85
N LEU A 54 -12.52 -1.17 -8.15
CA LEU A 54 -11.14 -1.64 -8.00
C LEU A 54 -10.75 -2.65 -9.06
N ALA A 55 -11.21 -2.43 -10.30
CA ALA A 55 -11.04 -3.32 -11.45
C ALA A 55 -9.73 -4.14 -11.40
N THR A 56 -9.83 -5.45 -11.62
CA THR A 56 -8.79 -6.51 -11.45
C THR A 56 -8.67 -7.14 -10.07
N ILE A 57 -9.24 -6.57 -9.00
CA ILE A 57 -9.26 -7.25 -7.70
C ILE A 57 -10.22 -8.46 -7.73
N THR A 58 -9.81 -9.57 -7.13
CA THR A 58 -10.71 -10.73 -6.97
C THR A 58 -11.55 -10.58 -5.69
N PRO A 59 -12.78 -11.14 -5.63
CA PRO A 59 -13.61 -11.08 -4.43
C PRO A 59 -12.90 -11.60 -3.17
N LYS A 60 -12.10 -12.67 -3.34
CA LYS A 60 -11.31 -13.28 -2.25
C LYS A 60 -10.28 -12.30 -1.70
N VAL A 61 -9.53 -11.63 -2.58
CA VAL A 61 -8.51 -10.65 -2.19
C VAL A 61 -9.17 -9.42 -1.57
N LEU A 62 -10.27 -8.92 -2.15
CA LEU A 62 -10.99 -7.78 -1.58
C LEU A 62 -11.49 -8.09 -0.16
N THR A 63 -12.05 -9.28 0.06
CA THR A 63 -12.48 -9.72 1.39
C THR A 63 -11.32 -9.75 2.39
N GLN A 64 -10.17 -10.31 2.00
CA GLN A 64 -8.99 -10.36 2.86
C GLN A 64 -8.49 -8.95 3.19
N ARG A 65 -8.43 -8.06 2.19
CA ARG A 65 -7.95 -6.69 2.39
C ARG A 65 -8.90 -5.86 3.25
N LEU A 66 -10.22 -5.96 3.05
CA LEU A 66 -11.19 -5.25 3.89
C LEU A 66 -11.12 -5.70 5.34
N ARG A 67 -10.96 -7.01 5.61
CA ARG A 67 -10.74 -7.52 6.98
C ARG A 67 -9.45 -6.98 7.60
N GLN A 68 -8.37 -6.90 6.83
CA GLN A 68 -7.12 -6.34 7.31
C GLN A 68 -7.26 -4.85 7.61
N LEU A 69 -7.85 -4.08 6.71
CA LEU A 69 -8.06 -2.63 6.89
C LEU A 69 -9.04 -2.32 8.02
N GLU A 70 -10.02 -3.19 8.27
CA GLU A 70 -10.88 -3.14 9.44
C GLU A 70 -10.10 -3.40 10.73
N ARG A 71 -9.25 -4.43 10.74
CA ARG A 71 -8.35 -4.72 11.87
C ARG A 71 -7.38 -3.58 12.16
N ASP A 72 -6.86 -2.94 11.12
CA ASP A 72 -5.93 -1.81 11.22
C ASP A 72 -6.64 -0.49 11.56
N GLY A 73 -7.98 -0.49 11.64
CA GLY A 73 -8.78 0.68 11.99
C GLY A 73 -8.92 1.72 10.88
N LEU A 74 -8.52 1.41 9.64
CA LEU A 74 -8.60 2.31 8.49
C LEU A 74 -9.97 2.30 7.80
N VAL A 75 -10.71 1.20 7.94
CA VAL A 75 -12.04 1.00 7.35
C VAL A 75 -13.01 0.52 8.42
N ARG A 76 -14.23 1.06 8.45
CA ARG A 76 -15.32 0.56 9.29
C ARG A 76 -16.29 -0.26 8.46
N ARG A 77 -16.62 -1.46 8.95
CA ARG A 77 -17.66 -2.33 8.39
C ARG A 77 -18.94 -2.19 9.21
N THR A 78 -20.05 -1.87 8.56
CA THR A 78 -21.37 -1.75 9.21
C THR A 78 -22.32 -2.79 8.66
N TYR A 79 -22.97 -3.55 9.55
CA TYR A 79 -24.05 -4.46 9.20
C TYR A 79 -25.40 -3.79 9.46
N HIS A 80 -26.29 -3.83 8.48
CA HIS A 80 -27.64 -3.31 8.59
C HIS A 80 -28.64 -4.47 8.56
N ALA A 81 -29.37 -4.64 9.67
CA ALA A 81 -30.40 -5.66 9.85
C ALA A 81 -31.74 -5.23 9.21
N GLU A 82 -31.70 -4.82 7.95
CA GLU A 82 -32.89 -4.56 7.13
C GLU A 82 -33.20 -5.76 6.22
N VAL A 83 -34.30 -5.72 5.47
CA VAL A 83 -34.65 -6.75 4.48
C VAL A 83 -34.52 -6.15 3.07
N PRO A 84 -33.60 -6.65 2.23
CA PRO A 84 -32.58 -7.66 2.49
C PRO A 84 -31.39 -7.10 3.31
N PRO A 85 -30.70 -7.93 4.13
CA PRO A 85 -29.60 -7.45 4.95
C PRO A 85 -28.46 -6.93 4.07
N ARG A 86 -27.84 -5.82 4.48
CA ARG A 86 -26.72 -5.22 3.75
C ARG A 86 -25.51 -4.96 4.62
N VAL A 87 -24.35 -4.98 3.99
CA VAL A 87 -23.05 -4.64 4.60
C VAL A 87 -22.46 -3.48 3.83
N GLU A 88 -22.01 -2.48 4.57
CA GLU A 88 -21.40 -1.28 4.03
C GLU A 88 -20.01 -1.07 4.64
N TYR A 89 -19.11 -0.49 3.86
CA TYR A 89 -17.75 -0.14 4.23
C TYR A 89 -17.56 1.36 4.07
N GLU A 90 -16.84 1.97 4.98
CA GLU A 90 -16.49 3.38 4.93
C GLU A 90 -15.08 3.60 5.49
N ILE A 91 -14.42 4.65 5.00
CA ILE A 91 -13.14 5.07 5.56
C ILE A 91 -13.35 5.68 6.95
N THR A 92 -12.45 5.39 7.88
CA THR A 92 -12.48 5.97 9.22
C THR A 92 -11.77 7.33 9.25
N GLU A 93 -11.81 8.02 10.39
CA GLU A 93 -10.99 9.20 10.64
C GLU A 93 -9.49 8.88 10.53
N LEU A 94 -9.05 7.74 11.09
CA LEU A 94 -7.67 7.26 10.98
C LEU A 94 -7.28 7.01 9.52
N GLY A 95 -8.13 6.33 8.74
CA GLY A 95 -7.91 6.15 7.30
C GLY A 95 -7.81 7.47 6.55
N SER A 96 -8.68 8.43 6.89
CA SER A 96 -8.72 9.75 6.26
C SER A 96 -7.49 10.61 6.60
N SER A 97 -6.88 10.40 7.77
CA SER A 97 -5.65 11.11 8.16
C SER A 97 -4.44 10.80 7.28
N LEU A 98 -4.51 9.78 6.41
CA LEU A 98 -3.48 9.48 5.40
C LEU A 98 -3.54 10.40 4.17
N ALA A 99 -4.61 11.19 4.00
CA ALA A 99 -4.76 12.07 2.83
C ALA A 99 -3.58 13.03 2.59
N PRO A 100 -3.01 13.71 3.62
CA PRO A 100 -1.83 14.55 3.43
C PRO A 100 -0.60 13.78 2.94
N LEU A 101 -0.40 12.55 3.40
CA LEU A 101 0.69 11.68 2.93
C LEU A 101 0.56 11.39 1.43
N PHE A 102 -0.65 11.02 0.98
CA PHE A 102 -0.89 10.79 -0.44
C PHE A 102 -0.71 12.06 -1.28
N ALA A 103 -1.13 13.22 -0.78
CA ALA A 103 -0.93 14.50 -1.46
C ALA A 103 0.57 14.81 -1.64
N HIS A 104 1.38 14.61 -0.61
CA HIS A 104 2.83 14.80 -0.69
C HIS A 104 3.49 13.87 -1.71
N LEU A 105 3.07 12.60 -1.76
CA LEU A 105 3.59 11.65 -2.73
C LEU A 105 3.16 11.98 -4.16
N ALA A 106 1.93 12.42 -4.36
CA ALA A 106 1.45 12.88 -5.66
C ALA A 106 2.25 14.09 -6.15
N GLN A 107 2.52 15.05 -5.27
CA GLN A 107 3.34 16.22 -5.59
C GLN A 107 4.78 15.83 -5.93
N TRP A 108 5.40 14.96 -5.12
CA TRP A 108 6.77 14.49 -5.40
C TRP A 108 6.83 13.73 -6.72
N SER A 109 5.86 12.85 -6.97
CA SER A 109 5.72 12.06 -8.19
C SER A 109 5.65 12.97 -9.43
N ALA A 110 4.79 13.99 -9.41
CA ALA A 110 4.62 14.94 -10.50
C ALA A 110 5.91 15.70 -10.86
N GLY A 111 6.78 15.97 -9.88
CA GLY A 111 8.04 16.68 -10.10
C GLY A 111 9.25 15.78 -10.40
N ASN A 112 9.16 14.45 -10.20
CA ASN A 112 10.35 13.58 -10.17
C ASN A 112 10.22 12.27 -10.94
N LEU A 113 9.03 11.81 -11.33
CA LEU A 113 8.94 10.53 -12.06
C LEU A 113 9.72 10.52 -13.37
N ASP A 114 9.71 11.61 -14.13
CA ASP A 114 10.50 11.71 -15.36
C ASP A 114 12.01 11.61 -15.09
N ARG A 115 12.47 12.17 -13.96
CA ARG A 115 13.87 12.08 -13.53
C ARG A 115 14.24 10.65 -13.14
N VAL A 116 13.34 9.94 -12.47
CA VAL A 116 13.51 8.52 -12.14
C VAL A 116 13.59 7.68 -13.41
N GLU A 117 12.74 7.97 -14.39
CA GLU A 117 12.71 7.24 -15.66
C GLU A 117 13.97 7.50 -16.49
N GLN A 118 14.43 8.75 -16.57
CA GLN A 118 15.70 9.08 -17.21
C GLN A 118 16.88 8.33 -16.55
N ALA A 119 16.93 8.29 -15.22
CA ALA A 119 17.99 7.59 -14.50
C ALA A 119 18.01 6.07 -14.80
N ARG A 120 16.83 5.45 -14.99
CA ARG A 120 16.71 4.04 -15.41
C ARG A 120 17.27 3.83 -16.81
N GLN A 121 16.89 4.69 -17.75
CA GLN A 121 17.36 4.61 -19.14
C GLN A 121 18.89 4.77 -19.22
N ASP A 122 19.46 5.72 -18.48
CA ASP A 122 20.90 5.95 -18.42
C ASP A 122 21.66 4.76 -17.81
N TYR A 123 21.07 4.06 -16.84
CA TYR A 123 21.64 2.84 -16.27
C TYR A 123 21.62 1.69 -17.28
N ASP A 124 20.47 1.44 -17.92
CA ASP A 124 20.29 0.36 -18.89
C ASP A 124 21.17 0.55 -20.13
N ALA A 125 21.35 1.80 -20.59
CA ALA A 125 22.24 2.13 -21.69
C ALA A 125 23.71 1.79 -21.40
N ARG A 126 24.16 1.99 -20.15
CA ARG A 126 25.53 1.63 -19.71
C ARG A 126 25.73 0.12 -19.56
N GLN A 127 24.67 -0.62 -19.23
CA GLN A 127 24.69 -2.06 -19.01
C GLN A 127 24.59 -2.89 -20.29
N ARG A 128 24.22 -2.27 -21.42
CA ARG A 128 24.06 -2.98 -22.70
C ARG A 128 25.45 -3.37 -23.24
N PRO A 129 25.78 -4.67 -23.36
CA PRO A 129 27.11 -5.07 -23.83
C PRO A 129 27.29 -4.62 -25.27
N THR A 130 28.44 -4.02 -25.59
CA THR A 130 28.84 -3.76 -26.97
C THR A 130 28.90 -5.10 -27.70
N ARG A 131 27.89 -5.43 -28.50
CA ARG A 131 27.95 -6.60 -29.39
C ARG A 131 29.05 -6.31 -30.40
N GLY A 132 30.23 -6.89 -30.15
CA GLY A 132 31.43 -6.73 -30.95
C GLY A 132 31.18 -7.09 -32.41
N ARG A 133 31.70 -6.22 -33.26
CA ARG A 133 31.92 -6.40 -34.70
C ARG A 133 33.12 -7.32 -34.93
#